data_AF-A0A4Q5XYT4-F1
#
_entry.id   AF-A0A4Q5XYT4-F1
#
_cell.length_a   1.000
_cell.length_b   1.000
_cell.length_c   1.000
_cell.angle_alpha   90.00
_cell.angle_beta   90.00
_cell.angle_gamma   90.00
#
_symmetry.space_group_name_H-M   'P 1'
#
loop_
_entity.id
_entity.type
_entity.pdbx_description
1 polymer ?
#
loop_
_entity_poly.entity_id
_entity_poly.type
_entity_poly.pdbx_seq_one_letter_code
_entity_poly.pdbx_strand_id
1 'polypeptide(L)' 'MPKTPGLKFKGENVSVYVVDDIALTRFKWELIDASGARISKGISAEVQRRCEDGLWRFIIDDAGGGSRA' A
#
# COMPACT_ATOMS: atom_id res chain seq x y z
N MET A 1 26.61 9.30 12.37
CA MET A 1 25.88 8.04 12.65
C MET A 1 25.79 7.25 11.35
N PRO A 2 26.16 5.96 11.30
CA PRO A 2 25.91 5.16 10.10
C PRO A 2 24.40 5.00 9.93
N LYS A 3 23.88 5.23 8.71
CA LYS A 3 22.49 4.92 8.36
C LYS A 3 22.32 3.41 8.52
N THR A 4 21.51 2.96 9.47
CA THR A 4 21.01 1.58 9.46
C THR A 4 20.37 1.35 8.10
N PRO A 5 20.79 0.33 7.34
CA PRO A 5 20.15 0.02 6.07
C PRO A 5 18.67 -0.29 6.35
N GLY A 6 17.81 0.66 5.98
CA GLY A 6 16.40 0.65 6.33
C GLY A 6 15.61 -0.39 5.54
N LEU A 7 14.39 -0.67 6.01
CA LEU A 7 13.42 -1.47 5.28
C LEU A 7 13.07 -0.78 3.95
N LYS A 8 13.03 -1.56 2.87
CA LYS A 8 12.51 -1.11 1.57
C LYS A 8 11.10 -1.67 1.40
N PHE A 9 10.24 -0.86 0.82
CA PHE A 9 8.89 -1.24 0.45
C PHE A 9 8.77 -1.15 -1.07
N LYS A 10 8.16 -2.15 -1.69
CA LYS A 10 7.77 -2.10 -3.10
C LYS A 10 6.37 -2.67 -3.25
N GLY A 11 5.65 -2.22 -4.25
CA GLY A 11 4.37 -2.81 -4.59
C GLY A 11 3.75 -2.21 -5.84
N GLU A 12 2.64 -2.79 -6.22
CA GLU A 12 1.88 -2.46 -7.42
C GLU A 12 0.38 -2.61 -7.16
N ASN A 13 -0.43 -1.75 -7.78
CA ASN A 13 -1.87 -1.93 -7.80
C ASN A 13 -2.23 -3.13 -8.69
N VAL A 14 -2.92 -4.11 -8.11
CA VAL A 14 -3.46 -5.29 -8.81
C VAL A 14 -4.82 -4.96 -9.42
N SER A 15 -5.62 -4.15 -8.73
CA SER A 15 -6.89 -3.62 -9.24
C SER A 15 -7.17 -2.24 -8.66
N VAL A 16 -7.83 -1.42 -9.46
CA VAL A 16 -8.31 -0.09 -9.08
C VAL A 16 -9.75 0.04 -9.56
N TYR A 17 -10.67 0.38 -8.65
CA TYR A 17 -12.06 0.69 -8.98
C TYR A 17 -12.38 2.09 -8.49
N VAL A 18 -12.85 2.95 -9.39
CA VAL A 18 -13.09 4.38 -9.12
C VAL A 18 -14.57 4.69 -9.24
N VAL A 19 -15.11 5.40 -8.23
CA VAL A 19 -16.43 6.03 -8.27
C VAL A 19 -16.26 7.46 -7.77
N ASP A 20 -16.55 8.43 -8.63
CA ASP A 20 -16.37 9.86 -8.36
C ASP A 20 -14.97 10.20 -7.83
N ASP A 21 -14.88 10.72 -6.61
CA ASP A 21 -13.64 11.07 -5.92
C ASP A 21 -13.12 9.93 -5.02
N ILE A 22 -13.65 8.70 -5.14
CA ILE A 22 -13.30 7.54 -4.30
C ILE A 22 -12.65 6.41 -5.11
N ALA A 23 -11.43 6.08 -4.66
CA ALA A 23 -10.55 4.96 -4.95
C ALA A 23 -10.81 3.68 -4.13
N LEU A 24 -11.19 2.53 -4.67
CA LEU A 24 -10.89 1.22 -4.03
C LEU A 24 -9.70 0.58 -4.74
N THR A 25 -8.60 0.36 -4.03
CA THR A 25 -7.40 -0.29 -4.56
C THR A 25 -7.11 -1.63 -3.86
N ARG A 26 -6.62 -2.58 -4.66
CA ARG A 26 -5.96 -3.79 -4.15
C ARG A 26 -4.48 -3.65 -4.48
N PHE A 27 -3.65 -3.47 -3.47
CA PHE A 27 -2.22 -3.22 -3.67
C PHE A 27 -1.40 -4.40 -3.15
N LYS A 28 -0.62 -5.00 -4.05
CA LYS A 28 0.29 -6.10 -3.72
C LYS A 28 1.62 -5.51 -3.27
N TRP A 29 2.06 -5.86 -2.08
CA TRP A 29 3.23 -5.26 -1.45
C TRP A 29 4.23 -6.30 -0.96
N GLU A 30 5.50 -5.87 -0.89
CA GLU A 30 6.62 -6.61 -0.30
C GLU A 30 7.47 -5.70 0.58
N LEU A 31 7.85 -6.21 1.76
CA LEU A 31 8.80 -5.59 2.67
C LEU A 31 10.14 -6.31 2.57
N ILE A 32 11.21 -5.55 2.33
CA ILE A 32 12.55 -6.06 2.03
C ILE A 32 13.53 -5.47 3.04
N ASP A 33 14.37 -6.30 3.64
CA ASP A 33 15.37 -5.86 4.61
C ASP A 33 16.66 -5.31 3.95
N ALA A 34 17.60 -4.93 4.80
CA ALA A 34 18.92 -4.43 4.43
C ALA A 34 19.73 -5.36 3.51
N SER A 35 19.56 -6.68 3.67
CA SER A 35 20.27 -7.70 2.90
C SER A 35 19.66 -7.91 1.51
N GLY A 36 18.46 -7.35 1.28
CA GLY A 36 17.66 -7.62 0.08
C GLY A 36 16.71 -8.80 0.24
N ALA A 37 16.63 -9.41 1.43
CA ALA A 37 15.70 -10.49 1.69
C ALA A 37 14.28 -9.95 1.88
N ARG A 38 13.29 -10.61 1.27
CA ARG A 38 11.87 -10.31 1.51
C ARG A 38 11.43 -10.90 2.83
N ILE A 39 11.06 -10.04 3.78
CA ILE A 39 10.67 -10.45 5.14
C ILE A 39 9.16 -10.48 5.35
N SER A 40 8.39 -9.80 4.49
CA SER A 40 6.93 -9.86 4.52
C SER A 40 6.33 -9.53 3.15
N LYS A 41 5.10 -9.97 2.91
CA LYS A 41 4.32 -9.67 1.70
C LYS A 41 2.83 -9.79 1.99
N GLY A 42 2.02 -9.12 1.18
CA GLY A 42 0.57 -9.20 1.29
C GLY A 42 -0.15 -8.52 0.13
N ILE A 43 -1.47 -8.49 0.23
CA ILE A 43 -2.33 -7.68 -0.63
C ILE A 43 -3.24 -6.87 0.29
N SER A 44 -3.11 -5.55 0.28
CA SER A 44 -3.96 -4.64 1.04
C SER A 44 -5.32 -4.43 0.34
N ALA A 45 -6.27 -3.91 1.11
CA ALA A 45 -7.49 -3.29 0.64
C ALA A 45 -7.45 -1.84 1.11
N GLU A 46 -7.40 -0.90 0.19
CA GLU A 46 -7.26 0.52 0.54
C GLU A 46 -8.39 1.30 -0.10
N VAL A 47 -8.86 2.30 0.64
CA VAL A 47 -9.80 3.29 0.11
C VAL A 47 -9.12 4.64 0.12
N GLN A 48 -9.19 5.34 -1.01
CA GLN A 48 -8.55 6.64 -1.21
C GLN A 48 -9.59 7.67 -1.65
N ARG A 49 -9.41 8.94 -1.26
CA ARG A 49 -10.18 10.08 -1.78
C ARG A 49 -9.30 10.99 -2.61
N ARG A 50 -9.78 11.46 -3.76
CA ARG A 50 -9.16 12.53 -4.54
C ARG A 50 -9.54 13.87 -3.92
N CYS A 51 -8.55 14.60 -3.40
CA CYS A 51 -8.78 15.90 -2.79
C CYS A 51 -8.86 17.03 -3.84
N GLU A 52 -9.18 18.24 -3.39
CA GLU A 52 -9.29 19.44 -4.25
C GLU A 52 -7.99 19.77 -5.00
N ASP A 53 -6.83 19.40 -4.44
CA ASP A 53 -5.52 19.53 -5.08
C ASP A 53 -5.25 18.45 -6.14
N GLY A 54 -6.22 17.58 -6.42
CA GLY A 54 -6.15 16.53 -7.42
C GLY A 54 -5.40 15.27 -6.97
N LEU A 55 -4.84 15.26 -5.76
CA LEU A 55 -4.08 14.12 -5.21
C LEU A 55 -5.00 13.12 -4.51
N TRP A 56 -4.67 11.83 -4.66
CA TRP A 56 -5.31 10.75 -3.92
C TRP A 56 -4.68 10.60 -2.54
N ARG A 57 -5.51 10.49 -1.50
CA ARG A 57 -5.08 10.28 -0.11
C ARG A 57 -5.85 9.12 0.50
N PHE A 58 -5.15 8.29 1.26
CA PHE A 58 -5.78 7.19 2.00
C PHE A 58 -6.83 7.72 2.97
N ILE A 59 -8.01 7.12 2.93
CA ILE A 59 -9.05 7.25 3.97
C ILE A 59 -9.18 5.96 4.78
N ILE A 60 -8.87 4.80 4.18
CA ILE A 60 -8.75 3.49 4.84
C ILE A 60 -7.54 2.76 4.26
N ASP A 61 -6.73 2.14 5.11
CA ASP A 61 -5.67 1.20 4.74
C ASP A 61 -5.79 -0.06 5.60
N ASP A 62 -6.18 -1.19 4.99
CA ASP A 62 -6.16 -2.51 5.59
C ASP A 62 -5.10 -3.38 4.89
N ALA A 63 -3.90 -3.41 5.46
CA ALA A 63 -2.76 -4.17 4.95
C ALA A 63 -3.01 -5.70 4.89
N GLY A 64 -4.01 -6.20 5.64
CA GLY A 64 -4.47 -7.59 5.66
C GLY A 64 -5.50 -7.91 4.57
N GLY A 65 -5.83 -6.94 3.72
CA GLY A 65 -6.67 -7.15 2.55
C GLY A 65 -8.14 -7.27 2.86
N GLY A 66 -8.59 -6.83 4.03
CA GLY A 66 -9.96 -6.99 4.52
C GLY A 66 -10.28 -8.43 4.93
N SER A 67 -9.28 -9.33 4.98
CA SER A 67 -9.46 -10.66 5.55
C SER A 67 -9.31 -10.56 7.08
N ARG A 68 -10.43 -10.64 7.78
CA ARG A 68 -10.45 -10.93 9.22
C ARG A 68 -10.78 -12.42 9.34
N ALA A 69 -9.74 -13.23 9.54
CA ALA A 69 -9.89 -14.60 10.04
C ALA A 69 -9.94 -14.56 11.57
#